data_AF-A0AAV4LC82-F1
#
_entry.id   AF-A0AAV4LC82-F1
#
_cell.length_a   1.000
_cell.length_b   1.000
_cell.length_c   1.000
_cell.angle_alpha   90.00
_cell.angle_beta   90.00
_cell.angle_gamma   90.00
#
_symmetry.space_group_name_H-M   'P 1'
#
loop_
_entity.id
_entity.type
_entity.pdbx_description
1 polymer ?
#
loop_
_entity_poly.entity_id
_entity_poly.type
_entity_poly.pdbx_seq_one_letter_code
_entity_poly.pdbx_strand_id
1 'polypeptide(L)'
;MELWLARRNGKWAISQGGYEVGKSHFKYIVFIHTGFLVSLFMEVGAGANPPTWWMVPCIILILSQFLRYWCIYSLGPYWNTRIYIVPESGLVKKGPYRWYSHPNYLVVMTEFVVIPLITYFRNILGT
;
A
#
# COMPACT_ATOMS: atom_id res chain seq x y z
N MET A 1 -2.24 11.18 -8.03
CA MET A 1 -3.72 11.05 -8.00
C MET A 1 -4.23 10.72 -6.59
N GLU A 2 -3.70 9.68 -5.96
CA GLU A 2 -4.09 9.21 -4.61
C GLU A 2 -4.02 10.29 -3.50
N LEU A 3 -2.94 11.07 -3.43
CA LEU A 3 -2.81 12.13 -2.42
C LEU A 3 -3.86 13.25 -2.56
N TRP A 4 -4.30 13.54 -3.78
CA TRP A 4 -5.36 14.52 -4.02
C TRP A 4 -6.72 13.97 -3.59
N LEU A 5 -7.00 12.71 -3.94
CA LEU A 5 -8.22 12.02 -3.52
C LEU A 5 -8.30 11.92 -1.97
N ALA A 6 -7.19 11.57 -1.33
CA ALA A 6 -7.07 11.52 0.13
C ALA A 6 -7.29 12.90 0.78
N ARG A 7 -6.79 13.99 0.19
CA ARG A 7 -7.06 15.35 0.67
C ARG A 7 -8.53 15.72 0.56
N ARG A 8 -9.18 15.41 -0.57
CA ARG A 8 -10.61 15.66 -0.79
C ARG A 8 -11.47 14.88 0.20
N ASN A 9 -11.20 13.59 0.34
CA ASN A 9 -11.90 12.71 1.26
C ASN A 9 -11.64 13.08 2.73
N GLY A 10 -10.45 13.58 3.05
CA GLY A 10 -10.14 14.07 4.40
C GLY A 10 -10.96 15.29 4.77
N LYS A 11 -11.11 16.26 3.85
CA LYS A 11 -12.01 17.40 4.06
C LYS A 11 -13.46 16.96 4.26
N TRP A 12 -13.92 15.98 3.47
CA TRP A 12 -15.24 15.39 3.65
C TRP A 12 -15.39 14.72 5.02
N ALA A 13 -14.43 13.87 5.43
CA ALA A 13 -14.47 13.21 6.73
C ALA A 13 -14.50 14.20 7.91
N ILE A 14 -13.70 15.27 7.85
CA ILE A 14 -13.71 16.33 8.88
C ILE A 14 -15.05 17.07 8.89
N SER A 15 -15.65 17.35 7.71
CA SER A 15 -16.98 17.98 7.63
C SER A 15 -18.10 17.12 8.22
N GLN A 16 -17.90 15.80 8.31
CA GLN A 16 -18.81 14.86 8.95
C GLN A 16 -18.50 14.66 10.44
N GLY A 17 -17.68 15.54 11.06
CA GLY A 17 -17.28 15.42 12.46
C GLY A 17 -16.17 14.40 12.71
N GLY A 18 -15.52 13.91 11.65
CA GLY A 18 -14.43 12.95 11.77
C GLY A 18 -13.14 13.57 12.29
N TYR A 19 -12.39 12.79 13.06
CA TYR A 19 -11.09 13.18 13.63
C TYR A 19 -9.96 12.26 13.16
N GLU A 20 -8.75 12.82 13.07
CA GLU A 20 -7.54 12.08 12.64
C GLU A 20 -6.96 11.28 13.81
N VAL A 21 -6.68 9.99 13.57
CA VAL A 21 -6.03 9.09 14.53
C VAL A 21 -4.65 8.67 14.00
N GLY A 22 -3.66 8.56 14.89
CA GLY A 22 -2.36 8.00 14.54
C GLY A 22 -1.43 8.93 13.77
N LYS A 23 -1.67 10.25 13.81
CA LYS A 23 -0.83 11.27 13.13
C LYS A 23 0.66 11.17 13.48
N SER A 24 1.00 10.78 14.70
CA SER A 24 2.38 10.55 15.14
C SER A 24 3.03 9.35 14.44
N HIS A 25 2.31 8.23 14.36
CA HIS A 25 2.78 6.97 13.77
C HIS A 25 2.95 7.05 12.25
N PHE A 26 2.12 7.85 11.58
CA PHE A 26 2.16 8.02 10.13
C PHE A 26 3.55 8.42 9.60
N LYS A 27 4.29 9.27 10.34
CA LYS A 27 5.64 9.69 9.94
C LYS A 27 6.63 8.52 9.88
N TYR A 28 6.57 7.60 10.84
CA TYR A 28 7.43 6.43 10.88
C TYR A 28 7.10 5.46 9.74
N ILE A 29 5.81 5.26 9.45
CA ILE A 29 5.37 4.44 8.32
C ILE A 29 5.95 5.00 7.02
N VAL A 30 5.81 6.31 6.77
CA VAL A 30 6.38 6.96 5.59
C VAL A 30 7.89 6.77 5.52
N PHE A 31 8.60 6.99 6.64
CA PHE A 31 10.05 6.84 6.69
C PHE A 31 10.50 5.41 6.34
N ILE A 32 9.86 4.39 6.92
CA ILE A 32 10.16 2.98 6.64
C ILE A 32 9.89 2.66 5.17
N HIS A 33 8.76 3.08 4.60
CA HIS A 33 8.42 2.80 3.20
C HIS A 33 9.36 3.53 2.23
N THR A 34 9.71 4.79 2.51
CA THR A 34 10.66 5.54 1.70
C THR A 34 12.05 4.92 1.80
N GLY A 35 12.51 4.55 2.99
CA GLY A 35 13.78 3.86 3.18
C GLY A 35 13.83 2.54 2.42
N PHE A 36 12.75 1.76 2.47
CA PHE A 36 12.59 0.52 1.71
C PHE A 36 12.68 0.73 0.19
N LEU A 37 11.98 1.74 -0.35
CA LEU A 37 12.08 2.08 -1.78
C LEU A 37 13.48 2.54 -2.16
N VAL A 38 14.12 3.36 -1.33
CA VAL A 38 15.49 3.84 -1.57
C VAL A 38 16.48 2.68 -1.58
N SER A 39 16.36 1.71 -0.66
CA SER A 39 17.23 0.52 -0.67
C SER A 39 17.10 -0.28 -1.96
N LEU A 40 15.89 -0.40 -2.50
CA LEU A 40 15.65 -1.11 -3.77
C LEU A 40 16.28 -0.39 -4.96
N PHE A 41 16.14 0.95 -5.04
CA PHE A 41 16.79 1.72 -6.10
C PHE A 41 18.32 1.64 -6.02
N MET A 42 18.88 1.64 -4.80
CA MET A 42 20.32 1.44 -4.61
C MET A 42 20.76 0.05 -5.06
N GLU A 43 19.97 -0.99 -4.80
CA GLU A 43 20.28 -2.36 -5.19
C GLU A 43 20.25 -2.55 -6.72
N VAL A 44 19.25 -1.98 -7.41
CA VAL A 44 19.18 -1.97 -8.88
C VAL A 44 20.31 -1.12 -9.47
N GLY A 45 20.58 0.07 -8.93
CA GLY A 45 21.69 0.93 -9.36
C GLY A 45 23.07 0.30 -9.16
N ALA A 46 23.20 -0.62 -8.20
CA ALA A 46 24.40 -1.41 -7.95
C ALA A 46 24.52 -2.66 -8.85
N GLY A 47 23.67 -2.80 -9.88
CA GLY A 47 23.76 -3.86 -10.89
C GLY A 47 23.05 -5.16 -10.54
N ALA A 48 22.02 -5.14 -9.68
CA ALA A 48 21.20 -6.33 -9.43
C ALA A 48 20.50 -6.79 -10.72
N ASN A 49 20.60 -8.09 -11.03
CA ASN A 49 19.89 -8.71 -12.14
C ASN A 49 18.62 -9.40 -11.62
N PRO A 50 17.47 -9.24 -12.29
CA PRO A 50 16.25 -9.93 -11.91
C PRO A 50 16.42 -11.46 -12.09
N PRO A 51 15.85 -12.29 -11.21
CA PRO A 51 15.93 -13.74 -11.35
C PRO A 51 15.16 -14.23 -12.58
N THR A 52 15.49 -15.40 -13.13
CA THR A 52 14.82 -15.96 -14.33
C THR A 52 13.29 -16.08 -14.17
N TRP A 53 12.81 -16.22 -12.92
CA TRP A 53 11.40 -16.32 -12.57
C TRP A 53 10.75 -14.97 -12.21
N TRP A 54 11.39 -13.82 -12.52
CA TRP A 54 10.94 -12.46 -12.20
C TRP A 54 9.50 -12.13 -12.66
N MET A 55 9.01 -12.82 -13.69
CA MET A 55 7.65 -12.62 -14.19
C MET A 55 6.59 -12.95 -13.12
N VAL A 56 6.83 -13.96 -12.28
CA VAL A 56 5.91 -14.37 -11.21
C VAL A 56 5.68 -13.23 -10.19
N PRO A 57 6.72 -12.68 -9.54
CA PRO A 57 6.55 -11.57 -8.62
C PRO A 57 6.03 -10.30 -9.32
N CYS A 58 6.40 -10.04 -10.59
CA CYS A 58 5.82 -8.93 -11.35
C CYS A 58 4.29 -9.07 -11.55
N ILE A 59 3.79 -10.25 -11.89
CA ILE A 59 2.34 -10.51 -12.01
C ILE A 59 1.66 -10.29 -10.66
N ILE A 60 2.25 -10.78 -9.57
CA ILE A 60 1.69 -10.60 -8.22
C ILE A 60 1.61 -9.11 -7.86
N LEU A 61 2.64 -8.30 -8.19
CA LEU A 61 2.62 -6.86 -7.96
C LEU A 61 1.53 -6.17 -8.77
N ILE A 62 1.33 -6.56 -10.04
CA ILE A 62 0.25 -6.03 -10.88
C ILE A 62 -1.13 -6.36 -10.29
N LEU A 63 -1.35 -7.62 -9.89
CA LEU A 63 -2.60 -8.04 -9.22
C LEU A 63 -2.83 -7.26 -7.91
N SER A 64 -1.76 -7.01 -7.17
CA SER A 64 -1.79 -6.21 -5.93
C SER A 64 -2.24 -4.77 -6.19
N GLN A 65 -1.79 -4.15 -7.30
CA GLN A 65 -2.28 -2.82 -7.70
C GLN A 65 -3.76 -2.86 -8.07
N PHE A 66 -4.22 -3.86 -8.82
CA PHE A 66 -5.65 -3.99 -9.13
C PHE A 66 -6.51 -4.11 -7.85
N LEU A 67 -6.06 -4.91 -6.88
CA LEU A 67 -6.74 -5.04 -5.60
C LEU A 67 -6.76 -3.72 -4.84
N ARG A 68 -5.66 -2.95 -4.84
CA ARG A 68 -5.60 -1.61 -4.23
C ARG A 68 -6.64 -0.67 -4.83
N TYR A 69 -6.70 -0.56 -6.15
CA TYR A 69 -7.68 0.29 -6.82
C TYR A 69 -9.10 -0.17 -6.55
N TRP A 70 -9.34 -1.47 -6.50
CA TRP A 70 -10.64 -2.01 -6.13
C TRP A 70 -11.02 -1.64 -4.69
N CYS A 71 -10.06 -1.64 -3.75
CA CYS A 71 -10.26 -1.17 -2.38
C CYS A 71 -10.59 0.32 -2.33
N ILE A 72 -9.84 1.16 -3.06
CA ILE A 72 -10.07 2.61 -3.15
C ILE A 72 -11.49 2.89 -3.66
N TYR A 73 -11.87 2.26 -4.77
CA TYR A 73 -13.19 2.41 -5.36
C TYR A 73 -14.31 1.91 -4.42
N SER A 74 -14.05 0.80 -3.73
CA SER A 74 -14.99 0.21 -2.79
C SER A 74 -15.13 0.99 -1.47
N LEU A 75 -14.16 1.79 -1.06
CA LEU A 75 -14.33 2.69 0.09
C LEU A 75 -14.90 4.05 -0.34
N GLY A 76 -14.56 4.53 -1.55
CA GLY A 76 -15.04 5.80 -2.07
C GLY A 76 -14.64 6.98 -1.16
N PRO A 77 -15.60 7.77 -0.63
CA PRO A 77 -15.30 8.91 0.26
C PRO A 77 -14.60 8.55 1.56
N TYR A 78 -14.75 7.30 2.03
CA TYR A 78 -14.11 6.81 3.24
C TYR A 78 -12.63 6.46 3.04
N TRP A 79 -12.17 6.35 1.78
CA TRP A 79 -10.77 6.04 1.52
C TRP A 79 -9.90 7.26 1.81
N ASN A 80 -8.87 7.08 2.63
CA ASN A 80 -7.89 8.11 2.91
C ASN A 80 -6.53 7.49 3.25
N THR A 81 -5.45 8.21 2.92
CA THR A 81 -4.10 7.82 3.33
C THR A 81 -3.86 8.02 4.83
N ARG A 82 -4.62 8.95 5.44
CA ARG A 82 -4.62 9.17 6.89
C ARG A 82 -5.84 8.50 7.51
N ILE A 83 -5.71 8.00 8.73
CA ILE A 83 -6.80 7.32 9.42
C ILE A 83 -7.71 8.40 10.00
N TYR A 84 -8.90 8.56 9.42
CA TYR A 84 -9.97 9.38 9.98
C TYR A 84 -11.07 8.47 10.51
N ILE A 85 -11.53 8.74 11.73
CA ILE A 85 -12.70 8.07 12.29
C ILE A 85 -13.88 9.03 12.17
N VAL A 86 -14.89 8.65 11.37
CA VAL A 86 -16.14 9.40 11.24
C VAL A 86 -17.17 8.78 12.19
N PRO A 87 -17.64 9.51 13.22
CA PRO A 87 -18.70 9.04 14.11
C PRO A 87 -19.94 8.64 13.29
N GLU A 88 -20.64 7.58 13.70
CA GLU A 88 -21.88 7.08 13.05
C GLU A 88 -21.74 6.49 11.64
N SER A 89 -20.51 6.40 11.09
CA SER A 89 -20.30 5.72 9.80
C SER A 89 -20.39 4.19 9.93
N GLY A 90 -21.27 3.57 9.13
CA GLY A 90 -21.39 2.11 9.07
C GLY A 90 -20.19 1.48 8.36
N LEU A 91 -19.78 0.27 8.79
CA LEU A 91 -18.72 -0.49 8.14
C LEU A 91 -19.08 -0.77 6.67
N VAL A 92 -18.20 -0.36 5.76
CA VAL A 92 -18.36 -0.58 4.32
C VAL A 92 -18.18 -2.06 4.01
N LYS A 93 -19.24 -2.74 3.53
CA LYS A 93 -19.23 -4.17 3.15
C LYS A 93 -19.28 -4.40 1.64
N LYS A 94 -18.85 -3.43 0.82
CA LYS A 94 -18.85 -3.53 -0.65
C LYS A 94 -17.47 -3.90 -1.19
N GLY A 95 -17.44 -4.62 -2.31
CA GLY A 95 -16.21 -5.07 -2.97
C GLY A 95 -15.37 -6.01 -2.08
N PRO A 96 -14.03 -5.84 -2.03
CA PRO A 96 -13.15 -6.76 -1.30
C PRO A 96 -13.39 -6.76 0.20
N TYR A 97 -14.01 -5.70 0.73
CA TYR A 97 -14.41 -5.57 2.14
C TYR A 97 -15.53 -6.53 2.57
N ARG A 98 -16.16 -7.24 1.63
CA ARG A 98 -17.12 -8.31 1.94
C ARG A 98 -16.43 -9.57 2.46
N TRP A 99 -15.20 -9.84 2.01
CA TRP A 99 -14.46 -11.07 2.34
C TRP A 99 -13.36 -10.84 3.37
N TYR A 100 -12.79 -9.64 3.42
CA TYR A 100 -11.69 -9.31 4.33
C TYR A 100 -11.85 -7.91 4.90
N SER A 101 -11.52 -7.71 6.18
CA SER A 101 -11.72 -6.40 6.82
C SER A 101 -10.73 -5.33 6.33
N HIS A 102 -9.52 -5.73 5.93
CA HIS A 102 -8.43 -4.81 5.56
C HIS A 102 -7.68 -5.26 4.29
N PRO A 103 -8.35 -5.38 3.13
CA PRO A 103 -7.73 -5.88 1.89
C PRO A 103 -6.56 -5.02 1.41
N ASN A 104 -6.57 -3.71 1.69
CA ASN A 104 -5.42 -2.84 1.41
C ASN A 104 -4.15 -3.21 2.22
N TYR A 105 -4.30 -3.78 3.43
CA TYR A 105 -3.14 -4.20 4.21
C TYR A 105 -2.50 -5.45 3.64
N LEU A 106 -3.31 -6.35 3.06
CA LEU A 106 -2.80 -7.50 2.31
C LEU A 106 -1.94 -7.04 1.13
N VAL A 107 -2.41 -6.04 0.36
CA VAL A 107 -1.62 -5.46 -0.74
C VAL A 107 -0.26 -4.96 -0.26
N VAL A 108 -0.24 -4.19 0.84
CA VAL A 108 1.01 -3.66 1.39
C VAL A 108 1.92 -4.81 1.85
N MET A 109 1.40 -5.79 2.58
CA MET A 109 2.18 -6.96 3.01
C MET A 109 2.77 -7.72 1.82
N THR A 110 1.97 -7.94 0.77
CA THR A 110 2.42 -8.60 -0.46
C THR A 110 3.54 -7.81 -1.12
N GLU A 111 3.43 -6.49 -1.25
CA GLU A 111 4.50 -5.64 -1.82
C GLU A 111 5.80 -5.75 -1.00
N PHE A 112 5.72 -5.70 0.33
CA PHE A 112 6.89 -5.82 1.20
C PHE A 112 7.60 -7.18 1.10
N VAL A 113 6.88 -8.26 0.78
CA VAL A 113 7.47 -9.60 0.62
C VAL A 113 7.97 -9.84 -0.81
N VAL A 114 7.19 -9.40 -1.79
CA VAL A 114 7.42 -9.72 -3.20
C VAL A 114 8.52 -8.86 -3.81
N ILE A 115 8.63 -7.59 -3.41
CA ILE A 115 9.63 -6.70 -3.98
C ILE A 115 11.06 -7.13 -3.58
N PRO A 116 11.37 -7.49 -2.32
CA PRO A 116 12.69 -8.02 -1.96
C PRO A 116 12.95 -9.36 -2.64
N LEU A 117 11.95 -10.19 -2.89
CA LEU A 117 12.14 -11.45 -3.62
C LEU A 117 12.67 -11.25 -5.05
N ILE A 118 12.41 -10.09 -5.66
CA ILE A 118 12.95 -9.73 -6.98
C ILE A 118 14.44 -9.34 -6.88
N THR A 119 14.86 -8.69 -5.80
CA THR A 119 16.21 -8.09 -5.69
C THR A 119 17.20 -8.90 -4.84
N TYR A 120 16.70 -9.65 -3.85
CA TYR A 120 17.46 -10.47 -2.89
C TYR A 120 18.31 -11.58 -3.54
N PHE A 121 18.15 -11.86 -4.83
CA PHE A 121 18.88 -12.90 -5.53
C PHE A 121 20.35 -12.55 -5.87
N ARG A 122 20.98 -11.61 -5.15
CA ARG A 122 22.41 -11.30 -5.31
C ARG A 122 23.36 -12.18 -4.47
N ASN A 123 22.89 -12.96 -3.49
CA ASN A 123 23.82 -13.60 -2.53
C ASN A 123 23.70 -15.13 -2.32
N ILE A 124 22.89 -15.86 -3.10
CA ILE A 124 22.82 -17.34 -2.99
C ILE A 124 23.53 -18.06 -4.15
N LEU A 125 23.79 -17.38 -5.26
CA LEU A 125 24.58 -17.92 -6.36
C LEU A 125 25.77 -17.00 -6.57
N GLY A 126 26.79 -17.16 -5.73
CA GLY A 126 28.14 -16.79 -6.12
C GLY A 126 28.56 -17.70 -7.28
N THR A 127 28.21 -17.30 -8.50
CA THR A 127 28.75 -17.78 -9.78
C THR A 127 28.78 -16.61 -10.74
#